data_AF-A0A4R4UDC5-F1
#
_entry.id   AF-A0A4R4UDC5-F1
#
_cell.length_a   1.000
_cell.length_b   1.000
_cell.length_c   1.000
_cell.angle_alpha   90.00
_cell.angle_beta   90.00
_cell.angle_gamma   90.00
#
_symmetry.space_group_name_H-M   'P 1'
#
loop_
_entity.id
_entity.type
_entity.pdbx_description
1 polymer ?
#
loop_
_entity_poly.entity_id
_entity_poly.type
_entity_poly.pdbx_seq_one_letter_code
_entity_poly.pdbx_strand_id
1 'polypeptide(L)' 'MHPFRWTPAERKRHATTDRRRLAGNYPVSEQIETLCGQFVEVAEPSELAWLWDTCVGCNEAAHRLVASES' A
#
# COMPACT_ATOMS: atom_id res chain seq x y z
N MET A 1 6.98 -13.14 6.42
CA MET A 1 6.07 -12.53 5.43
C MET A 1 5.55 -11.25 6.06
N HIS A 2 5.60 -10.11 5.36
CA HIS A 2 5.10 -8.84 5.94
C HIS A 2 3.57 -8.79 5.87
N PRO A 3 2.89 -8.24 6.91
CA PRO A 3 1.43 -8.26 6.98
C PRO A 3 0.74 -7.31 5.99
N PHE A 4 1.50 -6.42 5.35
CA PHE A 4 1.02 -5.50 4.33
C PHE A 4 2.13 -5.21 3.32
N ARG A 5 1.77 -4.57 2.21
CA ARG A 5 2.70 -4.06 1.19
C ARG A 5 2.42 -2.59 0.91
N TRP A 6 3.48 -1.80 0.78
CA TRP A 6 3.39 -0.43 0.28
C TRP A 6 3.20 -0.41 -1.24
N THR A 7 2.43 0.53 -1.76
CA THR A 7 2.16 0.67 -3.20
C THR A 7 1.90 2.14 -3.53
N PRO A 8 2.58 2.72 -4.54
CA PRO A 8 2.30 4.08 -5.00
C PRO A 8 0.94 4.16 -5.66
N ALA A 9 0.14 5.14 -5.26
CA ALA A 9 -1.19 5.44 -5.81
C ALA A 9 -1.58 6.86 -5.43
N GLU A 10 -2.35 7.58 -6.26
CA GLU A 10 -2.89 8.90 -5.91
C GLU A 10 -1.85 9.90 -5.37
N ARG A 11 -0.64 9.89 -5.96
CA ARG A 11 0.52 10.72 -5.55
C ARG A 11 0.98 10.51 -4.11
N LYS A 12 0.68 9.36 -3.52
CA LYS A 12 1.11 8.94 -2.17
C LYS A 12 1.56 7.48 -2.18
N ARG A 13 2.19 7.04 -1.10
CA ARG A 13 2.39 5.62 -0.81
C ARG A 13 1.29 5.13 0.11
N HIS A 14 0.44 4.23 -0.40
CA HIS A 14 -0.60 3.53 0.35
C HIS A 14 -0.12 2.15 0.79
N ALA A 15 -0.73 1.59 1.81
CA ALA A 15 -0.49 0.21 2.26
C ALA A 15 -1.74 -0.63 2.02
N THR A 16 -1.57 -1.92 1.74
CA THR A 16 -2.67 -2.87 1.58
C THR A 16 -2.30 -4.26 2.13
N THR A 17 -3.31 -4.97 2.63
CA THR A 17 -3.23 -6.38 3.08
C THR A 17 -3.66 -7.36 2.00
N ASP A 18 -3.89 -6.94 0.75
CA ASP A 18 -4.32 -7.84 -0.32
C ASP A 18 -3.31 -8.99 -0.52
N ARG A 19 -3.64 -10.14 0.07
CA ARG A 19 -2.79 -11.33 0.15
C ARG A 19 -2.55 -11.95 -1.20
N ARG A 20 -3.42 -11.72 -2.19
CA ARG A 20 -3.22 -12.22 -3.56
C ARG A 20 -1.95 -11.63 -4.18
N ARG A 21 -1.47 -10.49 -3.66
CA ARG A 21 -0.39 -9.69 -4.26
C ARG A 21 0.78 -9.39 -3.32
N LEU A 22 0.79 -9.98 -2.11
CA LEU A 22 1.95 -9.95 -1.21
C LEU A 22 3.15 -10.75 -1.73
N ALA A 23 2.96 -11.59 -2.76
CA ALA A 23 3.99 -12.42 -3.37
C ALA A 23 4.46 -11.95 -4.77
N GLY A 24 3.92 -10.83 -5.31
CA GLY A 24 4.19 -10.40 -6.68
C GLY A 24 4.07 -8.89 -6.90
N ASN A 25 4.18 -8.45 -8.16
CA ASN A 25 3.98 -7.05 -8.55
C ASN A 25 2.49 -6.74 -8.72
N TYR A 26 2.08 -5.51 -8.37
CA TYR A 26 0.75 -5.03 -8.73
C TYR A 26 0.76 -4.72 -10.23
N PRO A 27 -0.15 -5.28 -11.05
CA PRO A 27 -0.39 -4.76 -12.37
C PRO A 27 -0.81 -3.28 -12.26
N VAL A 28 -0.23 -2.46 -13.12
CA VAL A 28 -0.55 -1.03 -13.22
C VAL A 28 -2.04 -0.85 -13.49
N SER A 29 -2.64 0.21 -12.96
CA SER A 29 -4.05 0.55 -13.13
C SER A 29 -5.05 -0.43 -12.47
N GLU A 30 -4.57 -1.32 -11.61
CA GLU A 30 -5.45 -2.11 -10.76
C GLU A 30 -5.99 -1.29 -9.59
N GLN A 31 -7.25 -1.51 -9.22
CA GLN A 31 -7.80 -0.99 -7.98
C GLN A 31 -7.49 -1.91 -6.79
N ILE A 32 -6.95 -1.34 -5.72
CA ILE A 32 -6.67 -2.03 -4.46
C ILE A 32 -7.41 -1.38 -3.29
N GLU A 33 -7.87 -2.20 -2.34
CA GLU A 33 -8.31 -1.71 -1.04
C GLU A 33 -7.09 -1.40 -0.16
N THR A 34 -7.03 -0.18 0.35
CA THR A 34 -5.92 0.29 1.19
C THR A 34 -6.27 0.22 2.67
N LEU A 35 -5.24 0.24 3.53
CA LEU A 35 -5.42 0.26 4.99
C LEU A 35 -6.14 1.52 5.49
N CYS A 36 -6.17 2.61 4.71
CA CYS A 36 -6.98 3.78 5.03
C CYS A 36 -8.44 3.67 4.56
N GLY A 37 -8.87 2.50 4.08
CA GLY A 37 -10.25 2.21 3.67
C GLY A 37 -10.63 2.77 2.30
N GLN A 38 -9.67 3.30 1.54
CA GLN A 38 -9.92 3.81 0.19
C GLN A 38 -9.57 2.75 -0.86
N PHE A 39 -10.37 2.67 -1.91
CA PHE A 39 -10.00 2.00 -3.14
C PHE A 39 -9.21 2.97 -4.00
N VAL A 40 -7.99 2.61 -4.39
CA VAL A 40 -7.11 3.46 -5.19
C VAL A 40 -6.57 2.70 -6.37
N GLU A 41 -6.34 3.41 -7.46
CA GLU A 41 -5.67 2.87 -8.64
C GLU A 41 -4.16 2.86 -8.43
N VAL A 42 -3.54 1.70 -8.64
CA VAL A 42 -2.08 1.55 -8.54
C VAL A 42 -1.40 2.35 -9.64
N ALA A 43 -0.54 3.28 -9.25
CA ALA A 43 0.25 4.06 -10.19
C ALA A 43 1.30 3.19 -10.88
N GLU A 44 1.74 3.62 -12.06
CA GLU A 44 2.90 3.04 -12.74
C GLU A 44 4.12 3.05 -11.79
N PRO A 45 4.72 1.88 -11.47
CA PRO A 45 5.85 1.80 -10.58
C PRO A 45 7.06 2.48 -11.22
N SER A 46 7.53 3.55 -10.59
CA SER A 46 8.76 4.26 -10.95
C SER A 46 9.54 4.62 -9.69
N GLU A 47 10.85 4.85 -9.81
CA GLU A 47 11.67 5.31 -8.68
C GLU A 47 11.10 6.61 -8.07
N LEU A 48 10.59 7.51 -8.92
CA LEU A 48 9.95 8.76 -8.49
C LEU A 48 8.65 8.53 -7.70
N ALA A 49 7.82 7.57 -8.11
CA ALA A 49 6.57 7.28 -7.40
C ALA A 49 6.82 6.74 -5.98
N TRP A 50 7.95 6.07 -5.76
CA TRP A 50 8.36 5.60 -4.44
C TRP A 50 8.90 6.71 -3.53
N LEU A 51 9.21 7.89 -4.06
CA LEU A 51 9.62 9.07 -3.29
C LEU A 51 8.43 9.90 -2.80
N TRP A 52 7.19 9.54 -3.18
CA TRP A 52 6.01 10.24 -2.72
C TRP A 52 5.78 10.10 -1.21
N ASP A 53 5.10 11.08 -0.65
CA ASP A 53 4.71 11.09 0.75
C ASP A 53 3.90 9.85 1.10
N THR A 54 4.12 9.35 2.31
CA THR A 54 3.34 8.23 2.84
C THR A 54 1.94 8.72 3.19
N CYS A 55 0.90 7.97 2.81
CA CYS A 55 -0.44 8.24 3.28
C CYS A 55 -0.51 8.06 4.81
N VAL A 56 -0.83 9.15 5.53
CA VAL A 56 -0.87 9.18 7.01
C VAL A 56 -1.76 8.08 7.57
N GLY A 57 -2.97 7.90 7.03
CA GLY A 57 -3.90 6.86 7.50
C GLY A 57 -3.37 5.44 7.28
N CYS A 58 -2.69 5.19 6.14
CA CYS A 58 -2.04 3.91 5.90
C CYS A 58 -0.86 3.68 6.85
N ASN A 59 -0.09 4.72 7.16
CA ASN A 59 1.04 4.64 8.08
C ASN A 59 0.60 4.26 9.50
N GLU A 60 -0.41 4.95 10.03
CA GLU A 60 -0.97 4.64 11.35
C GLU A 60 -1.56 3.23 11.41
N ALA A 61 -2.32 2.83 10.38
CA ALA A 61 -2.90 1.49 10.31
C ALA A 61 -1.84 0.38 10.20
N ALA A 62 -0.77 0.61 9.43
CA ALA A 62 0.35 -0.31 9.32
C ALA A 62 1.06 -0.52 10.67
N HIS A 63 1.29 0.56 11.43
CA HIS A 63 1.86 0.45 12.79
C HIS A 63 0.95 -0.36 13.73
N ARG A 64 -0.36 -0.11 13.70
CA ARG A 64 -1.33 -0.90 14.49
C ARG A 64 -1.32 -2.37 14.12
N LEU A 65 -1.26 -2.68 12.82
CA LEU A 65 -1.26 -4.05 12.31
C LEU A 65 -0.03 -4.83 12.79
N VAL A 66 1.17 -4.23 12.69
CA VAL A 66 2.42 -4.85 13.17
C VAL A 66 2.40 -5.04 14.70
N ALA A 67 1.91 -4.05 15.45
CA ALA A 67 1.81 -4.15 16.90
C ALA A 67 0.84 -5.26 17.34
N SER A 68 -0.18 -5.58 16.54
CA SER A 68 -1.14 -6.66 16.84
C SER A 68 -0.66 -8.07 16.49
N GLU A 69 0.42 -8.20 15.72
CA GLU A 69 1.04 -9.49 15.37
C GLU A 69 2.25 -9.85 16.25
N SER A 70 2.52 -9.03 17.28
CA SER A 70 3.65 -9.18 18.21
C SER A 70 3.32 -10.00 19.46
#